data_AF-A0A378UGC4-F1
#
_entry.id   AF-A0A378UGC4-F1
#
_cell.length_a   1.000
_cell.length_b   1.000
_cell.length_c   1.000
_cell.angle_alpha   90.00
_cell.angle_beta   90.00
_cell.angle_gamma   90.00
#
_symmetry.space_group_name_H-M   'P 1'
#
loop_
_entity.id
_entity.type
_entity.pdbx_description
1 polymer ?
#
loop_
_entity_poly.entity_id
_entity_poly.type
_entity_poly.pdbx_seq_one_letter_code
_entity_poly.pdbx_strand_id
1 'polypeptide(L)'
;MPAGFLTTLTCTATSIDTNRLRRILYDQLKDHTRNKHLDKATKAKVVQAIQSFNGYKDLNCLRSWLLFSGNQAATLAEFYTKHMYNSIRRSDYPTADDYLKGLEIESQPFQTLLPPHLGNPKTLLILDPPYVSTLQGMYANNRYFGMVQFLQLMDMVRPPFILFGSTRSELLSYLSYVRDFRPDEWPRFNGFKTESLTVNIGRGVAEYEDNMVWKF
;
A
#
# COMPACT_ATOMS: atom_id res chain seq x y z
N MET A 1 -3.38 24.77 -22.38
CA MET A 1 -4.21 24.59 -21.17
C MET A 1 -4.25 23.09 -20.90
N PRO A 2 -3.57 22.55 -19.88
CA PRO A 2 -3.73 21.15 -19.55
C PRO A 2 -4.95 20.96 -18.65
N ALA A 3 -5.72 19.94 -18.98
CA ALA A 3 -6.90 19.49 -18.27
C ALA A 3 -6.52 19.04 -16.86
N GLY A 4 -7.08 19.70 -15.85
CA GLY A 4 -7.08 19.22 -14.48
C GLY A 4 -7.88 17.92 -14.42
N PHE A 5 -7.17 16.79 -14.37
CA PHE A 5 -7.80 15.50 -14.14
C PHE A 5 -8.28 15.42 -12.68
N LEU A 6 -9.57 15.15 -12.57
CA LEU A 6 -10.36 15.02 -11.36
C LEU A 6 -9.85 13.87 -10.48
N THR A 7 -8.95 14.14 -9.52
CA THR A 7 -8.59 13.14 -8.49
C THR A 7 -9.07 13.55 -7.09
N THR A 8 -9.59 14.76 -6.92
CA THR A 8 -10.09 15.26 -5.61
C THR A 8 -11.43 14.65 -5.19
N LEU A 9 -12.15 13.94 -6.08
CA LEU A 9 -13.49 13.41 -5.80
C LEU A 9 -13.54 11.95 -5.33
N THR A 10 -12.43 11.21 -5.34
CA THR A 10 -12.46 9.76 -5.06
C THR A 10 -12.21 9.39 -3.59
N CYS A 11 -11.53 10.24 -2.80
CA CYS A 11 -11.21 9.91 -1.40
C CYS A 11 -12.36 10.26 -0.42
N THR A 12 -13.08 11.36 -0.66
CA THR A 12 -14.19 11.77 0.22
C THR A 12 -15.41 10.87 0.08
N ALA A 13 -15.79 10.52 -1.16
CA ALA A 13 -16.92 9.65 -1.45
C ALA A 13 -16.78 8.23 -0.88
N THR A 14 -15.54 7.71 -0.82
CA THR A 14 -15.28 6.34 -0.33
C THR A 14 -15.45 6.22 1.19
N SER A 15 -15.10 7.25 1.97
CA SER A 15 -15.28 7.22 3.43
C SER A 15 -16.76 7.28 3.87
N ILE A 16 -17.59 8.05 3.15
CA ILE A 16 -19.02 8.20 3.42
C ILE A 16 -19.76 6.88 3.17
N ASP A 17 -19.54 6.28 2.00
CA ASP A 17 -20.16 5.00 1.65
C ASP A 17 -19.68 3.87 2.57
N THR A 18 -18.40 3.87 2.95
CA THR A 18 -17.83 2.93 3.93
C THR A 18 -18.56 3.03 5.27
N ASN A 19 -18.77 4.25 5.79
CA ASN A 19 -19.54 4.45 7.02
C ASN A 19 -21.02 4.09 6.88
N ARG A 20 -21.66 4.38 5.74
CA ARG A 20 -23.05 3.99 5.46
C ARG A 20 -23.22 2.47 5.48
N LEU A 21 -22.34 1.75 4.77
CA LEU A 21 -22.36 0.29 4.76
C LEU A 21 -22.03 -0.30 6.15
N ARG A 22 -21.04 0.26 6.85
CA ARG A 22 -20.69 -0.15 8.23
C ARG A 22 -21.90 -0.07 9.15
N ARG A 23 -22.64 1.04 9.14
CA ARG A 23 -23.84 1.23 9.99
C ARG A 23 -24.92 0.19 9.68
N ILE A 24 -25.23 -0.04 8.40
CA ILE A 24 -26.20 -1.06 7.97
C ILE A 24 -25.82 -2.44 8.53
N LEU A 25 -24.57 -2.84 8.36
CA LEU A 25 -24.09 -4.15 8.82
C LEU A 25 -24.01 -4.23 10.35
N TYR A 26 -23.62 -3.14 11.01
CA TYR A 26 -23.57 -3.04 12.46
C TYR A 26 -24.96 -3.23 13.06
N ASP A 27 -25.97 -2.52 12.55
CA ASP A 27 -27.34 -2.61 13.04
C ASP A 27 -27.92 -4.01 12.84
N GLN A 28 -27.59 -4.68 11.73
CA GLN A 28 -28.01 -6.04 11.45
C GLN A 28 -27.35 -7.09 12.38
N LEU A 29 -26.14 -6.82 12.85
CA LEU A 29 -25.35 -7.73 13.67
C LEU A 29 -25.24 -7.31 15.14
N LYS A 30 -25.93 -6.25 15.57
CA LYS A 30 -25.83 -5.69 16.93
C LYS A 30 -26.17 -6.69 18.05
N ASP A 31 -27.10 -7.61 17.77
CA ASP A 31 -27.56 -8.63 18.72
C ASP A 31 -26.75 -9.94 18.63
N HIS A 32 -25.77 -10.01 17.72
CA HIS A 32 -24.90 -11.18 17.56
C HIS A 32 -23.60 -11.01 18.34
N THR A 33 -23.13 -12.09 18.97
CA THR A 33 -21.88 -12.08 19.72
C THR A 33 -20.68 -11.65 18.87
N ARG A 34 -19.89 -10.72 19.39
CA ARG A 34 -18.72 -10.19 18.71
C ARG A 34 -17.62 -11.26 18.56
N ASN A 35 -16.85 -11.16 17.47
CA ASN A 35 -15.73 -12.01 17.10
C ASN A 35 -16.11 -13.50 17.03
N LYS A 36 -17.40 -13.81 16.87
CA LYS A 36 -17.92 -15.15 16.67
C LYS A 36 -18.33 -15.34 15.22
N HIS A 37 -18.27 -16.59 14.81
CA HIS A 37 -18.66 -17.04 13.48
C HIS A 37 -20.16 -16.78 13.26
N LEU A 38 -20.52 -16.34 12.07
CA LEU A 38 -21.90 -16.11 11.67
C LEU A 38 -22.50 -17.41 11.12
N ASP A 39 -23.68 -17.78 11.63
CA ASP A 39 -24.44 -18.89 11.06
C ASP A 39 -24.82 -18.62 9.58
N LYS A 40 -25.28 -19.66 8.89
CA LYS A 40 -25.60 -19.60 7.46
C LYS A 40 -26.69 -18.58 7.11
N ALA A 41 -27.72 -18.46 7.94
CA ALA A 41 -28.84 -17.55 7.69
C ALA A 41 -28.42 -16.09 7.89
N THR A 42 -27.68 -15.82 8.97
CA THR A 42 -27.12 -14.51 9.29
C THR A 42 -26.11 -14.06 8.23
N LYS A 43 -25.22 -14.97 7.80
CA LYS A 43 -24.29 -14.72 6.69
C LYS A 43 -25.03 -14.35 5.40
N ALA A 44 -26.09 -15.09 5.05
CA ALA A 44 -26.86 -14.81 3.83
C ALA A 44 -27.46 -13.40 3.84
N LYS A 45 -28.02 -12.96 4.98
CA LYS A 45 -28.53 -11.59 5.14
C LYS A 45 -27.42 -10.55 5.00
N VAL A 46 -26.23 -10.79 5.58
CA VAL A 46 -25.08 -9.87 5.46
C VAL A 46 -24.63 -9.75 4.00
N VAL A 47 -24.48 -10.87 3.30
CA VAL A 47 -24.11 -10.89 1.88
C VAL A 47 -25.15 -10.14 1.04
N GLN A 48 -26.44 -10.35 1.29
CA GLN A 48 -27.52 -9.64 0.60
C GLN A 48 -27.45 -8.12 0.83
N ALA A 49 -27.19 -7.68 2.07
CA ALA A 49 -27.04 -6.27 2.39
C ALA A 49 -25.86 -5.64 1.64
N ILE A 50 -24.70 -6.32 1.58
CA ILE A 50 -23.53 -5.86 0.82
C ILE A 50 -23.83 -5.84 -0.69
N GLN A 51 -24.49 -6.86 -1.22
CA GLN A 51 -24.84 -6.92 -2.65
C GLN A 51 -25.83 -5.82 -3.05
N SER A 52 -26.82 -5.56 -2.20
CA SER A 52 -27.85 -4.54 -2.43
C SER A 52 -27.39 -3.12 -2.16
N PHE A 53 -26.23 -2.94 -1.52
CA PHE A 53 -25.65 -1.63 -1.27
C PHE A 53 -25.32 -0.92 -2.59
N ASN A 54 -25.85 0.29 -2.75
CA ASN A 54 -25.77 1.11 -3.96
C ASN A 54 -24.57 2.09 -3.97
N GLY A 55 -23.68 2.00 -2.98
CA GLY A 55 -22.46 2.80 -2.90
C GLY A 55 -21.19 1.97 -3.10
N TYR A 56 -20.04 2.61 -2.89
CA TYR A 56 -18.73 1.96 -2.94
C TYR A 56 -18.58 0.86 -1.88
N LYS A 57 -18.10 -0.31 -2.31
CA LYS A 57 -17.91 -1.49 -1.45
C LYS A 57 -16.42 -1.69 -1.22
N ASP A 58 -15.90 -1.05 -0.18
CA ASP A 58 -14.49 -1.22 0.20
C ASP A 58 -14.23 -2.64 0.69
N LEU A 59 -13.62 -3.45 -0.17
CA LEU A 59 -13.28 -4.84 0.10
C LEU A 59 -12.28 -4.97 1.26
N ASN A 60 -11.35 -4.03 1.44
CA ASN A 60 -10.40 -4.08 2.54
C ASN A 60 -11.11 -3.87 3.88
N CYS A 61 -12.02 -2.89 3.94
CA CYS A 61 -12.87 -2.69 5.10
C CYS A 61 -13.75 -3.91 5.38
N LEU A 62 -14.42 -4.47 4.36
CA LEU A 62 -15.25 -5.67 4.50
C LEU A 62 -14.45 -6.87 5.02
N ARG A 63 -13.23 -7.11 4.51
CA ARG A 63 -12.32 -8.14 5.02
C ARG A 63 -12.01 -7.91 6.50
N SER A 64 -11.69 -6.68 6.90
CA SER A 64 -11.37 -6.37 8.30
C SER A 64 -12.55 -6.56 9.26
N TRP A 65 -13.78 -6.33 8.79
CA TRP A 65 -14.98 -6.42 9.61
C TRP A 65 -15.56 -7.82 9.70
N LEU A 66 -15.36 -8.64 8.66
CA LEU A 66 -16.10 -9.89 8.50
C LEU A 66 -15.20 -11.11 8.33
N LEU A 67 -13.90 -10.99 8.09
CA LEU A 67 -12.98 -12.14 8.04
C LEU A 67 -12.07 -12.19 9.26
N PHE A 68 -11.50 -13.36 9.53
CA PHE A 68 -10.43 -13.52 10.51
C PHE A 68 -9.12 -12.91 9.98
N SER A 69 -8.26 -12.41 10.89
CA SER A 69 -6.98 -11.81 10.53
C SER A 69 -6.12 -12.76 9.69
N GLY A 70 -5.51 -12.25 8.61
CA GLY A 70 -4.70 -13.03 7.68
C GLY A 70 -5.47 -13.77 6.58
N ASN A 71 -6.82 -13.80 6.62
CA ASN A 71 -7.60 -14.34 5.51
C ASN A 71 -7.75 -13.30 4.40
N GLN A 72 -7.18 -13.59 3.24
CA GLN A 72 -7.24 -12.73 2.05
C GLN A 72 -8.32 -13.24 1.09
N ALA A 73 -9.06 -12.31 0.50
CA ALA A 73 -10.06 -12.62 -0.53
C ALA A 73 -9.96 -11.59 -1.65
N ALA A 74 -9.26 -11.88 -2.74
CA ALA A 74 -8.85 -10.92 -3.78
C ALA A 74 -10.02 -10.16 -4.42
N THR A 75 -11.20 -10.77 -4.47
CA THR A 75 -12.40 -10.19 -5.09
C THR A 75 -13.62 -10.27 -4.17
N LEU A 76 -14.66 -9.48 -4.44
CA LEU A 76 -15.95 -9.62 -3.75
C LEU A 76 -16.57 -11.00 -3.96
N ALA A 77 -16.42 -11.59 -5.15
CA ALA A 77 -16.91 -12.93 -5.44
C ALA A 77 -16.26 -13.97 -4.52
N GLU A 78 -14.92 -13.93 -4.39
CA GLU A 78 -14.20 -14.78 -3.45
C GLU A 78 -14.60 -14.49 -2.00
N PHE A 79 -14.72 -13.21 -1.63
CA PHE A 79 -15.10 -12.79 -0.29
C PHE A 79 -16.44 -13.41 0.17
N TYR A 80 -17.45 -13.48 -0.70
CA TYR A 80 -18.75 -14.05 -0.34
C TYR A 80 -18.72 -15.56 -0.06
N THR A 81 -17.72 -16.30 -0.56
CA THR A 81 -17.59 -17.74 -0.30
C THR A 81 -17.01 -18.03 1.09
N LYS A 82 -16.22 -17.10 1.65
CA LYS A 82 -15.51 -17.29 2.94
C LYS A 82 -16.46 -17.37 4.14
N HIS A 83 -15.98 -17.96 5.23
CA HIS A 83 -16.64 -17.86 6.53
C HIS A 83 -16.56 -16.43 7.07
N MET A 84 -17.63 -15.97 7.71
CA MET A 84 -17.73 -14.61 8.22
C MET A 84 -17.84 -14.58 9.75
N TYR A 85 -17.35 -13.50 10.35
CA TYR A 85 -17.35 -13.25 11.79
C TYR A 85 -17.91 -11.85 12.09
N ASN A 86 -18.47 -11.63 13.27
CA ASN A 86 -18.88 -10.30 13.69
C ASN A 86 -17.71 -9.49 14.29
N SER A 87 -16.85 -8.92 13.43
CA SER A 87 -15.74 -8.06 13.84
C SER A 87 -15.95 -6.59 13.45
N ILE A 88 -17.21 -6.19 13.20
CA ILE A 88 -17.54 -4.86 12.70
C ILE A 88 -17.07 -3.76 13.66
N ARG A 89 -16.47 -2.70 13.09
CA ARG A 89 -16.05 -1.52 13.82
C ARG A 89 -17.27 -0.76 14.38
N ARG A 90 -17.20 -0.34 15.64
CA ARG A 90 -18.31 0.33 16.35
C ARG A 90 -18.44 1.80 15.98
N SER A 91 -17.32 2.49 15.82
CA SER A 91 -17.27 3.91 15.47
C SER A 91 -17.14 4.10 13.97
N ASP A 92 -17.61 5.25 13.50
CA ASP A 92 -17.39 5.70 12.13
C ASP A 92 -15.93 6.06 11.89
N TYR A 93 -15.48 5.84 10.67
CA TYR A 93 -14.20 6.35 10.20
C TYR A 93 -14.30 7.88 10.16
N PRO A 94 -13.30 8.60 10.68
CA PRO A 94 -13.27 10.06 10.55
C PRO A 94 -13.28 10.41 9.06
N THR A 95 -13.88 11.56 8.71
CA THR A 95 -13.74 12.07 7.35
C THR A 95 -12.29 12.49 7.13
N ALA A 96 -11.78 12.19 5.94
CA ALA A 96 -10.40 12.47 5.55
C ALA A 96 -10.37 13.59 4.50
N ASP A 97 -11.24 14.59 4.69
CA ASP A 97 -11.56 15.61 3.67
C ASP A 97 -10.33 16.46 3.28
N ASP A 98 -9.36 16.59 4.18
CA ASP A 98 -8.12 17.33 3.99
C ASP A 98 -6.87 16.44 3.91
N TYR A 99 -7.00 15.11 4.01
CA TYR A 99 -5.85 14.19 4.11
C TYR A 99 -4.90 14.28 2.91
N LEU A 100 -5.44 14.51 1.72
CA LEU A 100 -4.67 14.68 0.48
C LEU A 100 -4.63 16.14 0.00
N LYS A 101 -5.04 17.09 0.85
CA LYS A 101 -5.07 18.51 0.48
C LYS A 101 -3.65 19.03 0.28
N GLY A 102 -3.44 19.67 -0.88
CA GLY A 102 -2.13 20.21 -1.26
C GLY A 102 -1.20 19.18 -1.94
N LEU A 103 -1.69 17.96 -2.18
CA LEU A 103 -0.96 16.96 -2.96
C LEU A 103 -1.42 17.00 -4.42
N GLU A 104 -0.44 16.94 -5.33
CA GLU A 104 -0.65 16.60 -6.73
C GLU A 104 -0.45 15.09 -6.88
N ILE A 105 -1.47 14.40 -7.41
CA ILE A 105 -1.49 12.94 -7.52
C ILE A 105 -1.47 12.57 -9.00
N GLU A 106 -0.38 11.91 -9.40
CA GLU A 106 -0.13 11.50 -10.77
C GLU A 106 -0.10 9.97 -10.89
N SER A 107 -0.58 9.44 -12.01
CA SER A 107 -0.49 8.02 -12.34
C SER A 107 0.38 7.85 -13.58
N GLN A 108 1.70 7.86 -13.37
CA GLN A 108 2.68 7.82 -14.44
C GLN A 108 3.87 6.92 -14.09
N PRO A 109 4.53 6.31 -15.08
CA PRO A 109 5.80 5.62 -14.85
C PRO A 109 6.85 6.58 -14.29
N PHE A 110 7.73 6.07 -13.42
CA PHE A 110 8.79 6.90 -12.82
C PHE A 110 9.74 7.50 -13.87
N GLN A 111 9.86 6.84 -15.03
CA GLN A 111 10.66 7.31 -16.16
C GLN A 111 10.17 8.62 -16.76
N THR A 112 8.88 8.97 -16.61
CA THR A 112 8.33 10.26 -17.06
C THR A 112 8.10 11.20 -15.89
N LEU A 113 7.78 10.67 -14.71
CA LEU A 113 7.52 11.46 -13.51
C LEU A 113 8.78 12.13 -12.95
N LEU A 114 9.90 11.41 -12.84
CA LEU A 114 11.09 11.93 -12.16
C LEU A 114 11.89 12.98 -12.95
N PRO A 115 12.15 12.83 -14.27
CA PRO A 115 13.06 13.72 -14.99
C PRO A 115 12.77 15.23 -14.85
N PRO A 116 11.50 15.70 -14.89
CA PRO A 116 11.18 17.11 -14.69
C PRO A 116 11.65 17.69 -13.33
N HIS A 117 11.81 16.85 -12.31
CA HIS A 117 12.17 17.29 -10.96
C HIS A 117 13.66 17.13 -10.63
N LEU A 118 14.44 16.43 -11.46
CA LEU A 118 15.85 16.11 -11.16
C LEU A 118 16.74 17.36 -11.08
N GLY A 119 16.46 18.40 -11.86
CA GLY A 119 17.24 19.65 -11.85
C GLY A 119 16.98 20.58 -10.66
N ASN A 120 15.95 20.32 -9.85
CA ASN A 120 15.58 21.20 -8.73
C ASN A 120 16.23 20.75 -7.40
N PRO A 121 17.21 21.48 -6.84
CA PRO A 121 17.90 21.08 -5.62
C PRO A 121 17.00 21.05 -4.37
N LYS A 122 15.80 21.64 -4.43
CA LYS A 122 14.82 21.61 -3.34
C LYS A 122 13.88 20.41 -3.39
N THR A 123 13.94 19.58 -4.43
CA THR A 123 13.13 18.36 -4.51
C THR A 123 13.75 17.27 -3.64
N LEU A 124 13.01 16.83 -2.63
CA LEU A 124 13.25 15.60 -1.88
C LEU A 124 12.57 14.43 -2.58
N LEU A 125 13.35 13.42 -2.97
CA LEU A 125 12.80 12.17 -3.51
C LEU A 125 12.50 11.20 -2.35
N ILE A 126 11.23 10.81 -2.19
CA ILE A 126 10.84 9.75 -1.25
C ILE A 126 10.39 8.55 -2.09
N LEU A 127 11.16 7.47 -2.04
CA LEU A 127 11.06 6.36 -3.00
C LEU A 127 10.85 5.03 -2.25
N ASP A 128 9.78 4.31 -2.62
CA ASP A 128 9.45 2.98 -2.10
C ASP A 128 9.17 2.02 -3.29
N PRO A 129 10.21 1.64 -4.06
CA PRO A 129 10.03 0.81 -5.24
C PRO A 129 9.72 -0.66 -4.91
N PRO A 130 9.01 -1.40 -5.78
CA PRO A 130 8.84 -2.85 -5.62
C PRO A 130 10.18 -3.59 -5.51
N TYR A 131 10.30 -4.53 -4.57
CA TYR A 131 11.55 -5.25 -4.32
C TYR A 131 11.84 -6.32 -5.37
N VAL A 132 13.03 -6.23 -5.98
CA VAL A 132 13.50 -7.09 -7.09
C VAL A 132 13.45 -8.59 -6.75
N SER A 133 13.70 -8.96 -5.48
CA SER A 133 13.87 -10.36 -5.04
C SER A 133 12.63 -10.96 -4.37
N THR A 134 11.46 -10.33 -4.44
CA THR A 134 10.23 -10.90 -3.87
C THR A 134 9.61 -11.95 -4.79
N LEU A 135 9.28 -13.13 -4.25
CA LEU A 135 8.67 -14.26 -4.95
C LEU A 135 7.65 -13.78 -6.00
N GLN A 136 8.04 -13.92 -7.25
CA GLN A 136 7.40 -13.38 -8.46
C GLN A 136 5.99 -13.93 -8.74
N GLY A 137 5.40 -14.71 -7.80
CA GLY A 137 4.15 -15.44 -7.97
C GLY A 137 2.86 -14.73 -7.49
N MET A 138 2.94 -13.53 -6.92
CA MET A 138 1.76 -12.78 -6.42
C MET A 138 1.33 -11.60 -7.30
N TYR A 139 2.12 -11.27 -8.34
CA TYR A 139 1.76 -10.24 -9.32
C TYR A 139 1.28 -10.89 -10.61
N ALA A 140 -0.03 -11.15 -10.68
CA ALA A 140 -0.71 -11.33 -11.96
C ALA A 140 -0.78 -9.99 -12.72
N ASN A 141 0.36 -9.35 -13.01
CA ASN A 141 0.42 -7.98 -13.54
C ASN A 141 1.35 -7.86 -14.75
N ASN A 142 0.81 -7.35 -15.86
CA ASN A 142 1.47 -7.04 -17.15
C ASN A 142 2.52 -5.92 -17.10
N ARG A 143 3.03 -5.54 -15.90
CA ARG A 143 3.99 -4.45 -15.70
C ARG A 143 5.03 -4.85 -14.66
N TYR A 144 6.03 -5.58 -15.12
CA TYR A 144 7.13 -6.13 -14.33
C TYR A 144 8.09 -5.01 -13.85
N PHE A 145 8.40 -4.99 -12.55
CA PHE A 145 9.48 -4.20 -11.96
C PHE A 145 10.58 -5.16 -11.51
N GLY A 146 11.63 -5.30 -12.31
CA GLY A 146 12.79 -6.13 -11.99
C GLY A 146 14.09 -5.32 -11.99
N MET A 147 15.19 -6.03 -12.13
CA MET A 147 16.54 -5.45 -12.05
C MET A 147 16.73 -4.26 -13.00
N VAL A 148 16.26 -4.34 -14.25
CA VAL A 148 16.41 -3.25 -15.22
C VAL A 148 15.67 -1.99 -14.77
N GLN A 149 14.43 -2.11 -14.30
CA GLN A 149 13.65 -0.98 -13.80
C GLN A 149 14.27 -0.40 -12.53
N PHE A 150 14.81 -1.24 -11.66
CA PHE A 150 15.55 -0.81 -10.49
C PHE A 150 16.79 0.01 -10.87
N LEU A 151 17.62 -0.48 -11.79
CA LEU A 151 18.81 0.25 -12.24
C LEU A 151 18.46 1.58 -12.92
N GLN A 152 17.40 1.61 -13.73
CA GLN A 152 16.89 2.84 -14.34
C GLN A 152 16.43 3.85 -13.28
N LEU A 153 15.74 3.38 -12.23
CA LEU A 153 15.33 4.23 -11.12
C LEU A 153 16.56 4.79 -10.41
N MET A 154 17.53 3.93 -10.06
CA MET A 154 18.74 4.33 -9.33
C MET A 154 19.60 5.33 -10.09
N ASP A 155 19.63 5.29 -11.42
CA ASP A 155 20.33 6.31 -12.23
C ASP A 155 19.73 7.71 -12.08
N MET A 156 18.44 7.79 -11.75
CA MET A 156 17.74 9.06 -11.50
C MET A 156 17.79 9.50 -10.02
N VAL A 157 18.28 8.64 -9.10
CA VAL A 157 18.36 9.00 -7.68
C VAL A 157 19.50 9.97 -7.43
N ARG A 158 19.18 11.08 -6.76
CA ARG A 158 20.13 12.12 -6.37
C ARG A 158 19.71 12.82 -5.08
N PRO A 159 20.63 13.31 -4.24
CA PRO A 159 20.28 14.04 -3.01
C PRO A 159 19.47 15.33 -3.26
N PRO A 160 18.54 15.72 -2.36
CA PRO A 160 18.12 14.96 -1.19
C PRO A 160 17.19 13.79 -1.57
N PHE A 161 17.41 12.61 -0.96
CA PHE A 161 16.57 11.43 -1.12
C PHE A 161 16.36 10.64 0.18
N ILE A 162 15.24 9.93 0.24
CA ILE A 162 14.91 8.84 1.17
C ILE A 162 14.46 7.65 0.32
N LEU A 163 15.11 6.51 0.50
CA LEU A 163 14.84 5.26 -0.17
C LEU A 163 14.47 4.20 0.86
N PHE A 164 13.28 3.63 0.72
CA PHE A 164 12.88 2.47 1.48
C PHE A 164 13.32 1.20 0.75
N GLY A 165 13.84 0.27 1.53
CA GLY A 165 14.35 -1.01 1.09
C GLY A 165 14.23 -2.03 2.20
N SER A 166 14.81 -3.19 1.95
CA SER A 166 14.90 -4.28 2.93
C SER A 166 16.04 -5.24 2.62
N THR A 167 16.24 -6.25 3.46
CA THR A 167 17.15 -7.37 3.13
C THR A 167 16.84 -8.05 1.80
N ARG A 168 15.58 -7.97 1.32
CA ARG A 168 15.16 -8.52 0.01
C ARG A 168 15.25 -7.53 -1.15
N SER A 169 15.63 -6.28 -0.88
CA SER A 169 15.77 -5.25 -1.92
C SER A 169 17.16 -5.21 -2.55
N GLU A 170 18.15 -5.85 -1.92
CA GLU A 170 19.58 -5.77 -2.29
C GLU A 170 20.14 -4.34 -2.39
N LEU A 171 19.43 -3.32 -1.87
CA LEU A 171 19.80 -1.91 -2.00
C LEU A 171 21.19 -1.62 -1.43
N LEU A 172 21.50 -2.11 -0.23
CA LEU A 172 22.82 -1.90 0.38
C LEU A 172 23.94 -2.61 -0.40
N SER A 173 23.65 -3.77 -0.98
CA SER A 173 24.58 -4.49 -1.87
C SER A 173 24.82 -3.70 -3.16
N TYR A 174 23.77 -3.14 -3.75
CA TYR A 174 23.87 -2.25 -4.91
C TYR A 174 24.72 -1.00 -4.59
N LEU A 175 24.49 -0.34 -3.45
CA LEU A 175 25.27 0.84 -3.06
C LEU A 175 26.76 0.48 -2.83
N SER A 176 27.04 -0.70 -2.28
CA SER A 176 28.41 -1.21 -2.15
C SER A 176 29.04 -1.45 -3.52
N TYR A 177 28.29 -2.02 -4.47
CA TYR A 177 28.73 -2.20 -5.85
C TYR A 177 29.04 -0.85 -6.52
N VAL A 178 28.19 0.17 -6.37
CA VAL A 178 28.44 1.51 -6.93
C VAL A 178 29.70 2.13 -6.34
N ARG A 179 29.92 1.99 -5.02
CA ARG A 179 31.14 2.46 -4.35
C ARG A 179 32.40 1.83 -4.96
N ASP A 180 32.38 0.51 -5.17
CA ASP A 180 33.58 -0.26 -5.50
C ASP A 180 33.86 -0.27 -7.01
N PHE A 181 32.82 -0.19 -7.85
CA PHE A 181 32.94 -0.36 -9.31
C PHE A 181 32.49 0.84 -10.14
N ARG A 182 31.89 1.87 -9.53
CA ARG A 182 31.42 3.10 -10.22
C ARG A 182 31.81 4.37 -9.45
N PRO A 183 33.12 4.65 -9.32
CA PRO A 183 33.62 5.77 -8.52
C PRO A 183 33.08 7.13 -8.97
N ASP A 184 32.76 7.31 -10.26
CA ASP A 184 32.18 8.56 -10.78
C ASP A 184 30.73 8.78 -10.35
N GLU A 185 29.98 7.71 -10.08
CA GLU A 185 28.59 7.76 -9.59
C GLU A 185 28.52 7.82 -8.05
N TRP A 186 29.53 7.29 -7.36
CA TRP A 186 29.58 7.21 -5.90
C TRP A 186 29.33 8.53 -5.15
N PRO A 187 29.77 9.73 -5.62
CA PRO A 187 29.46 10.99 -4.96
C PRO A 187 27.95 11.24 -4.74
N ARG A 188 27.07 10.64 -5.56
CA ARG A 188 25.61 10.72 -5.35
C ARG A 188 25.18 10.06 -4.04
N PHE A 189 25.86 9.00 -3.63
CA PHE A 189 25.50 8.16 -2.50
C PHE A 189 26.45 8.26 -1.30
N ASN A 190 27.67 8.77 -1.48
CA ASN A 190 28.65 8.82 -0.39
C ASN A 190 28.09 9.53 0.86
N GLY A 191 28.35 8.97 2.05
CA GLY A 191 27.81 9.55 3.29
C GLY A 191 26.30 9.40 3.46
N PHE A 192 25.63 8.50 2.73
CA PHE A 192 24.27 8.09 3.08
C PHE A 192 24.21 7.57 4.52
N LYS A 193 23.05 7.70 5.14
CA LYS A 193 22.74 7.09 6.43
C LYS A 193 21.68 6.01 6.26
N THR A 194 21.68 5.04 7.17
CA THR A 194 20.72 3.94 7.19
C THR A 194 20.08 3.86 8.57
N GLU A 195 18.77 3.70 8.60
CA GLU A 195 18.02 3.27 9.79
C GLU A 195 17.33 1.95 9.46
N SER A 196 17.41 0.99 10.38
CA SER A 196 16.89 -0.37 10.18
C SER A 196 15.87 -0.73 11.24
N LEU A 197 14.81 -1.44 10.84
CA LEU A 197 13.83 -2.01 11.75
C LEU A 197 13.67 -3.51 11.50
N THR A 198 14.00 -4.30 12.51
CA THR A 198 13.81 -5.76 12.48
C THR A 198 12.38 -6.11 12.89
N VAL A 199 11.63 -6.72 11.98
CA VAL A 199 10.29 -7.22 12.25
C VAL A 199 10.34 -8.73 12.47
N ASN A 200 9.84 -9.18 13.61
CA ASN A 200 9.62 -10.60 13.89
C ASN A 200 8.22 -11.02 13.45
N ILE A 201 8.12 -11.83 12.39
CA ILE A 201 6.83 -12.36 11.91
C ILE A 201 6.51 -13.66 12.66
N GLY A 202 5.88 -13.53 13.83
CA GLY A 202 5.39 -14.66 14.61
C GLY A 202 6.49 -15.57 15.19
N ARG A 203 6.08 -16.64 15.90
CA ARG A 203 7.03 -17.57 16.53
C ARG A 203 7.70 -18.43 15.45
N GLY A 204 8.94 -18.08 15.09
CA GLY A 204 9.85 -18.95 14.34
C GLY A 204 9.81 -18.85 12.81
N VAL A 205 9.27 -17.78 12.23
CA VAL A 205 9.22 -17.60 10.77
C VAL A 205 9.88 -16.29 10.37
N ALA A 206 11.13 -16.41 9.91
CA ALA A 206 11.96 -15.40 9.21
C ALA A 206 12.03 -13.99 9.83
N GLU A 207 13.22 -13.62 10.30
CA GLU A 207 13.56 -12.21 10.54
C GLU A 207 13.61 -11.48 9.19
N TYR A 208 12.93 -10.34 9.11
CA TYR A 208 12.99 -9.45 7.97
C TYR A 208 13.30 -8.04 8.47
N GLU A 209 14.22 -7.38 7.78
CA GLU A 209 14.73 -6.06 8.15
C GLU A 209 14.34 -5.09 7.05
N ASP A 210 13.53 -4.10 7.42
CA ASP A 210 13.24 -2.94 6.58
C ASP A 210 14.31 -1.87 6.82
N ASN A 211 14.83 -1.31 5.74
CA ASN A 211 15.91 -0.34 5.73
C ASN A 211 15.42 0.97 5.13
N MET A 212 15.71 2.07 5.80
CA MET A 212 15.56 3.42 5.26
C MET A 212 16.94 4.00 5.00
N VAL A 213 17.28 4.19 3.72
CA VAL A 213 18.54 4.79 3.30
C VAL A 213 18.29 6.22 2.85
N TRP A 214 19.07 7.19 3.36
CA TRP A 214 18.84 8.58 3.03
C TRP A 214 20.12 9.41 2.96
N LYS A 215 20.05 10.51 2.20
CA LYS A 215 21.08 11.53 2.08
C LYS A 215 20.44 12.86 1.73
N PHE A 216 20.87 13.94 2.38
CA PHE A 216 20.44 15.30 2.06
C PHE A 216 21.49 16.05 1.24
#